data_AF-A0A850T2Y8-F1
#
_entry.id   AF-A0A850T2Y8-F1
#
_cell.length_a   1.000
_cell.length_b   1.000
_cell.length_c   1.000
_cell.angle_alpha   90.00
_cell.angle_beta   90.00
_cell.angle_gamma   90.00
#
_symmetry.space_group_name_H-M   'P 1'
#
loop_
_entity.id
_entity.type
_entity.pdbx_description
1 polymer ?
#
loop_
_entity_poly.entity_id
_entity_poly.type
_entity_poly.pdbx_seq_one_letter_code
_entity_poly.pdbx_strand_id
1 'polypeptide(L)'
;GFAMFVMGGNIFLGLVVFGVIMIVNFMVITKGAGRMAEVGARFALDAMPGKQLAIDSDVAAGAISHEEARERRQREQEETTFFGSLDGASKFVKGDAIAGLLITLLNLVVGVGVGVGVHNLSVGAAIETYSILTVGDGLVTQIPAVIISVAAALLLSKGGAAGAADKILSRQLLAHPAALYAVAAALGCFAVVPGLPFLPFMAAALAFAGVAYRLQGIRRRAATPPAENAPAPVAEKSLGDLMNLDEIQVEFASDLVPLALDMATGLDTRVAKIRNHVAAEFGFVVPPIRLNDNADLEPGEYVIWIHGVESARFRLRAGCVLILAEEDEVFPFDGAPVEEPVYGASARWIAAQHREAAASLGCPVIEPPEILATHLLETIKGNFGRLMTRRAVRKILDEFVKTSDPARSAANRQIVDEFIPDKVPIEIVQSVFRILLEEAVSIRNIPVILEAAAEARPWCQSADKMAEHVRRRLSRQITASLKTELGQVPLVQLSPEWEAVFSRHETTNEAQEKEVALPPEEFNRLARSISDQLRKAAANKLFPAVVTFRERRRFIRDVLHAKGIRNPVIAYDELDTQAKPLLVGAA
;
A
#
# COMPACT_ATOMS: atom_id res chain seq x y z
N GLY A 1 30.57 24.96 43.61
CA GLY A 1 30.12 25.22 42.22
C GLY A 1 29.83 23.91 41.50
N PHE A 2 29.32 23.96 40.26
CA PHE A 2 28.97 22.79 39.43
C PHE A 2 30.07 21.71 39.37
N ALA A 3 31.33 22.15 39.32
CA ALA A 3 32.51 21.28 39.41
C ALA A 3 32.51 20.40 40.68
N MET A 4 32.32 21.00 41.86
CA MET A 4 32.28 20.27 43.15
C MET A 4 31.12 19.28 43.24
N PHE A 5 29.99 19.57 42.57
CA PHE A 5 28.85 18.66 42.49
C PHE A 5 29.19 17.42 41.66
N VAL A 6 29.75 17.59 40.46
CA VAL A 6 30.14 16.47 39.58
C VAL A 6 31.25 15.61 40.19
N MET A 7 32.14 16.22 40.98
CA MET A 7 33.26 15.51 41.61
C MET A 7 32.87 14.76 42.89
N GLY A 8 31.70 15.04 43.51
CA GLY A 8 31.23 14.31 44.69
C GLY A 8 32.19 14.30 45.89
N GLY A 9 33.13 15.26 45.95
CA GLY A 9 34.19 15.33 46.96
C GLY A 9 35.41 14.43 46.69
N ASN A 10 35.48 13.71 45.56
CA ASN A 10 36.63 12.89 45.18
C ASN A 10 37.19 13.33 43.81
N ILE A 11 38.39 13.91 43.84
CA ILE A 11 39.10 14.42 42.65
C ILE A 11 39.29 13.33 41.58
N PHE A 12 39.59 12.09 41.99
CA PHE A 12 39.81 10.99 41.04
C PHE A 12 38.53 10.63 40.29
N LEU A 13 37.39 10.55 41.00
CA LEU A 13 36.09 10.31 40.37
C LEU A 13 35.75 11.45 39.40
N GLY A 14 36.00 12.69 39.82
CA GLY A 14 35.85 13.88 39.01
C GLY A 14 36.61 13.85 37.69
N LEU A 15 37.89 13.51 37.76
CA LEU A 15 38.80 13.49 36.61
C LEU A 15 38.46 12.34 35.65
N VAL A 16 37.99 11.19 36.17
CA VAL A 16 37.47 10.08 35.37
C VAL A 16 36.18 10.47 34.64
N VAL A 17 35.19 11.03 35.35
CA VAL A 17 33.93 11.46 34.74
C VAL A 17 34.16 12.54 33.68
N PHE A 18 35.01 13.53 33.98
CA PHE A 18 35.42 14.54 33.01
C PHE A 18 36.09 13.92 31.77
N GLY A 19 37.04 13.01 31.97
CA GLY A 19 37.72 12.30 30.89
C GLY A 19 36.76 11.49 30.01
N VAL A 20 35.80 10.79 30.60
CA VAL A 20 34.78 10.04 29.84
C VAL A 20 33.90 10.98 29.02
N ILE A 21 33.38 12.06 29.61
CA ILE A 21 32.53 13.02 28.89
C ILE A 21 33.32 13.67 27.75
N MET A 22 34.58 14.01 27.99
CA MET A 22 35.47 14.59 26.99
C MET A 22 35.75 13.61 25.83
N ILE A 23 36.01 12.33 26.14
CA ILE A 23 36.21 11.28 25.12
C ILE A 23 34.94 11.09 24.29
N VAL A 24 33.76 11.01 24.92
CA VAL A 24 32.49 10.86 24.20
C VAL A 24 32.25 12.07 23.30
N ASN A 25 32.41 13.29 23.82
CA ASN A 25 32.22 14.52 23.05
C ASN A 25 33.17 14.60 21.84
N PHE A 26 34.44 14.30 22.03
CA PHE A 26 35.43 14.40 20.95
C PHE A 26 35.37 13.22 19.97
N MET A 27 35.42 11.99 20.48
CA MET A 27 35.62 10.79 19.67
C MET A 27 34.33 10.26 19.07
N VAL A 28 33.18 10.43 19.74
CA VAL A 28 31.89 9.95 19.24
C VAL A 28 31.12 11.07 18.56
N ILE A 29 30.90 12.19 19.26
CA ILE A 29 30.00 13.24 18.77
C ILE A 29 30.69 14.09 17.69
N THR A 30 31.80 14.75 18.00
CA THR A 30 32.49 15.68 17.09
C THR A 30 33.04 14.96 15.85
N LYS A 31 33.72 13.83 16.05
CA LYS A 31 34.27 13.02 14.94
C LYS A 31 33.17 12.32 14.13
N GLY A 32 32.09 11.88 14.78
CA GLY A 32 30.93 11.28 14.11
C GLY A 32 30.20 12.29 13.23
N ALA A 33 29.89 13.47 13.76
CA ALA A 33 29.26 14.56 13.02
C ALA A 33 30.11 15.00 11.82
N GLY A 34 31.43 15.12 12.00
CA GLY A 34 32.34 15.46 10.91
C GLY A 34 32.34 14.45 9.75
N ARG A 35 32.38 13.14 10.04
CA ARG A 35 32.33 12.10 9.00
C ARG A 35 30.99 12.10 8.27
N MET A 36 29.90 12.30 8.99
CA MET A 36 28.58 12.39 8.37
C MET A 36 28.47 13.62 7.48
N ALA A 37 29.02 14.78 7.90
CA ALA A 37 28.98 16.01 7.12
C ALA A 37 29.82 15.89 5.83
N GLU A 38 31.03 15.32 5.93
CA GLU A 38 31.91 15.04 4.79
C GLU A 38 31.23 14.11 3.77
N VAL A 39 30.66 13.01 4.25
CA VAL A 39 29.98 12.02 3.40
C VAL A 39 28.72 12.60 2.77
N GLY A 40 27.93 13.37 3.53
CA GLY A 40 26.73 14.06 3.02
C GLY A 40 27.05 15.11 1.96
N ALA A 41 28.08 15.93 2.17
CA ALA A 41 28.54 16.90 1.18
C ALA A 41 29.05 16.22 -0.09
N ARG A 42 29.79 15.11 0.05
CA ARG A 42 30.27 14.33 -1.08
C ARG A 42 29.12 13.71 -1.88
N PHE A 43 28.15 13.09 -1.23
CA PHE A 43 26.98 12.55 -1.91
C PHE A 43 26.14 13.64 -2.60
N ALA A 44 26.00 14.81 -1.98
CA ALA A 44 25.30 15.94 -2.60
C ALA A 44 26.03 16.46 -3.85
N LEU A 45 27.36 16.51 -3.83
CA LEU A 45 28.19 16.88 -4.98
C LEU A 45 28.14 15.81 -6.09
N ASP A 46 28.27 14.53 -5.72
CA ASP A 46 28.26 13.41 -6.66
C ASP A 46 26.87 13.23 -7.34
N ALA A 47 25.78 13.62 -6.65
CA ALA A 47 24.43 13.58 -7.20
C ALA A 47 24.08 14.76 -8.14
N MET A 48 24.84 15.86 -8.09
CA MET A 48 24.54 17.10 -8.82
C MET A 48 24.47 16.90 -10.36
N PRO A 49 25.40 16.17 -11.01
CA PRO A 49 25.30 15.91 -12.45
C PRO A 49 24.03 15.14 -12.83
N GLY A 50 23.65 14.13 -12.02
CA GLY A 50 22.43 13.35 -12.26
C GLY A 50 21.16 14.19 -12.14
N LYS A 51 21.09 15.06 -11.13
CA LYS A 51 19.96 15.99 -10.96
C LYS A 51 19.90 17.04 -12.07
N GLN A 52 21.04 17.57 -12.52
CA GLN A 52 21.10 18.50 -13.65
C GLN A 52 20.66 17.85 -14.96
N LEU A 53 21.12 16.63 -15.24
CA LEU A 53 20.70 15.85 -16.41
C LEU A 53 19.19 15.54 -16.37
N ALA A 54 18.63 15.26 -15.19
CA ALA A 54 17.19 15.06 -15.04
C ALA A 54 16.40 16.35 -15.36
N ILE A 55 16.85 17.52 -14.89
CA ILE A 55 16.24 18.81 -15.24
C ILE A 55 16.34 19.07 -16.74
N ASP A 56 17.48 18.77 -17.36
CA ASP A 56 17.68 18.96 -18.81
C ASP A 56 16.79 18.01 -19.62
N SER A 57 16.61 16.78 -19.15
CA SER A 57 15.67 15.81 -19.71
C SER A 57 14.22 16.27 -19.60
N ASP A 58 13.82 16.83 -18.45
CA ASP A 58 12.47 17.35 -18.23
C ASP A 58 12.18 18.57 -19.13
N VAL A 59 13.16 19.45 -19.34
CA VAL A 59 13.07 20.59 -20.27
C VAL A 59 12.97 20.10 -21.72
N ALA A 60 13.80 19.13 -22.11
CA ALA A 60 13.78 18.56 -23.46
C ALA A 60 12.49 17.80 -23.78
N ALA A 61 11.88 17.17 -22.76
CA ALA A 61 10.59 16.49 -22.87
C ALA A 61 9.39 17.46 -22.79
N GLY A 62 9.61 18.76 -22.55
CA GLY A 62 8.55 19.76 -22.40
C GLY A 62 7.73 19.64 -21.11
N ALA A 63 8.21 18.89 -20.11
CA ALA A 63 7.53 18.67 -18.84
C ALA A 63 7.61 19.89 -17.90
N ILE A 64 8.63 20.75 -18.07
CA ILE A 64 8.84 21.98 -17.29
C ILE A 64 9.26 23.15 -18.19
N SER A 65 8.95 24.38 -17.76
CA SER A 65 9.37 25.59 -18.48
C SER A 65 10.84 25.96 -18.24
N HIS A 66 11.43 26.81 -19.09
CA HIS A 66 12.79 27.32 -18.87
C HIS A 66 12.94 28.12 -17.57
N GLU A 67 11.89 28.83 -17.16
CA GLU A 67 11.89 29.62 -15.92
C GLU A 67 11.85 28.70 -14.70
N GLU A 68 11.01 27.66 -14.73
CA GLU A 68 10.94 26.64 -13.69
C GLU A 68 12.22 25.80 -13.59
N ALA A 69 12.85 25.50 -14.72
CA ALA A 69 14.16 24.83 -14.75
C ALA A 69 15.26 25.69 -14.12
N ARG A 70 15.24 27.01 -14.34
CA ARG A 70 16.17 27.95 -13.70
C ARG A 70 15.98 27.98 -12.18
N GLU A 71 14.74 28.04 -11.71
CA GLU A 71 14.44 27.99 -10.27
C GLU A 71 14.84 26.65 -9.63
N ARG A 72 14.60 25.52 -10.31
CA ARG A 72 15.05 24.20 -9.84
C ARG A 72 16.56 24.14 -9.74
N ARG A 73 17.29 24.58 -10.79
CA ARG A 73 18.76 24.62 -10.77
C ARG A 73 19.29 25.49 -9.64
N GLN A 74 18.66 26.65 -9.40
CA GLN A 74 19.02 27.54 -8.30
C GLN A 74 18.83 26.85 -6.93
N ARG A 75 17.68 26.18 -6.72
CA ARG A 75 17.43 25.40 -5.49
C ARG A 75 18.44 24.27 -5.28
N GLU A 76 18.74 23.53 -6.34
CA GLU A 76 19.74 22.45 -6.29
C GLU A 76 21.14 22.99 -5.98
N GLN A 77 21.52 24.12 -6.58
CA GLN A 77 22.79 24.79 -6.31
C GLN A 77 22.87 25.31 -4.86
N GLU A 78 21.78 25.87 -4.34
CA GLU A 78 21.68 26.32 -2.94
C GLU A 78 21.80 25.15 -1.97
N GLU A 79 21.18 24.00 -2.26
CA GLU A 79 21.29 22.77 -1.48
C GLU A 79 22.74 22.25 -1.45
N THR A 80 23.40 22.16 -2.62
CA THR A 80 24.82 21.75 -2.69
C THR A 80 25.73 22.73 -1.95
N THR A 81 25.49 24.05 -2.10
CA THR A 81 26.27 25.10 -1.42
C THR A 81 26.09 25.02 0.10
N PHE A 82 24.87 24.73 0.56
CA PHE A 82 24.57 24.52 1.98
C PHE A 82 25.35 23.33 2.54
N PHE A 83 25.30 22.16 1.89
CA PHE A 83 26.07 20.99 2.34
C PHE A 83 27.59 21.22 2.30
N GLY A 84 28.09 21.95 1.29
CA GLY A 84 29.50 22.36 1.24
C GLY A 84 29.90 23.30 2.39
N SER A 85 29.04 24.27 2.72
CA SER A 85 29.26 25.18 3.86
C SER A 85 29.22 24.46 5.21
N LEU A 86 28.39 23.41 5.34
CA LEU A 86 28.27 22.59 6.55
C LEU A 86 29.49 21.68 6.80
N ASP A 87 30.08 21.11 5.75
CA ASP A 87 31.38 20.40 5.86
C ASP A 87 32.47 21.35 6.35
N GLY A 88 32.50 22.58 5.81
CA GLY A 88 33.36 23.66 6.29
C GLY A 88 33.13 23.97 7.77
N ALA A 89 31.89 24.24 8.17
CA ALA A 89 31.52 24.55 9.56
C ALA A 89 31.90 23.41 10.53
N SER A 90 31.74 22.16 10.12
CA SER A 90 32.07 20.99 10.94
C SER A 90 33.59 20.83 11.17
N LYS A 91 34.43 21.25 10.21
CA LYS A 91 35.89 21.34 10.39
C LYS A 91 36.27 22.42 11.43
N PHE A 92 35.53 23.53 11.50
CA PHE A 92 35.71 24.54 12.55
C PHE A 92 35.34 24.03 13.94
N VAL A 93 34.21 23.31 14.09
CA VAL A 93 33.79 22.72 15.38
C VAL A 93 34.82 21.70 15.89
N LYS A 94 35.43 20.92 14.99
CA LYS A 94 36.54 20.03 15.34
C LYS A 94 37.77 20.80 15.85
N GLY A 95 38.09 21.93 15.24
CA GLY A 95 39.18 22.81 15.67
C GLY A 95 38.93 23.41 17.06
N ASP A 96 37.69 23.85 17.30
CA ASP A 96 37.25 24.39 18.60
C ASP A 96 37.36 23.34 19.72
N ALA A 97 36.94 22.10 19.46
CA ALA A 97 37.08 21.01 20.43
C ALA A 97 38.54 20.67 20.78
N ILE A 98 39.46 20.75 19.81
CA ILE A 98 40.90 20.56 20.04
C ILE A 98 41.48 21.73 20.85
N ALA A 99 41.10 22.96 20.52
CA ALA A 99 41.52 24.15 21.25
C ALA A 99 41.06 24.08 22.72
N GLY A 100 39.81 23.71 22.98
CA GLY A 100 39.27 23.54 24.34
C GLY A 100 40.03 22.48 25.14
N LEU A 101 40.44 21.36 24.51
CA LEU A 101 41.28 20.35 25.15
C LEU A 101 42.67 20.90 25.52
N LEU A 102 43.31 21.61 24.59
CA LEU A 102 44.63 22.20 24.81
C LEU A 102 44.58 23.28 25.90
N ILE A 103 43.54 24.11 25.93
CA ILE A 103 43.32 25.12 26.98
C ILE A 103 43.13 24.44 28.34
N THR A 104 42.36 23.36 28.40
CA THR A 104 42.16 22.58 29.63
C THR A 104 43.49 22.00 30.13
N LEU A 105 44.29 21.39 29.25
CA LEU A 105 45.59 20.84 29.60
C LEU A 105 46.56 21.95 30.07
N LEU A 106 46.55 23.09 29.39
CA LEU A 106 47.36 24.25 29.75
C LEU A 106 46.96 24.79 31.13
N ASN A 107 45.66 24.97 31.38
CA ASN A 107 45.13 25.43 32.66
C ASN A 107 45.52 24.50 33.81
N LEU A 108 45.54 23.18 33.56
CA LEU A 108 45.98 22.20 34.56
C LEU A 108 47.49 22.32 34.84
N VAL A 109 48.33 22.26 33.80
CA VAL A 109 49.79 22.20 33.94
C VAL A 109 50.36 23.53 34.44
N VAL A 110 49.95 24.65 33.81
CA VAL A 110 50.40 25.99 34.20
C VAL A 110 49.79 26.38 35.54
N GLY A 111 48.53 26.03 35.80
CA GLY A 111 47.88 26.29 37.08
C GLY A 111 48.62 25.61 38.24
N VAL A 112 48.96 24.32 38.10
CA VAL A 112 49.76 23.62 39.11
C VAL A 112 51.16 24.22 39.25
N GLY A 113 51.82 24.56 38.14
CA GLY A 113 53.15 25.18 38.15
C GLY A 113 53.19 26.55 38.85
N VAL A 114 52.21 27.41 38.59
CA VAL A 114 52.04 28.72 39.26
C VAL A 114 51.61 28.54 40.72
N GLY A 115 50.75 27.56 41.00
CA GLY A 115 50.33 27.20 42.36
C GLY A 115 51.52 26.86 43.26
N VAL A 116 52.45 26.05 42.77
CA VAL A 116 53.66 25.66 43.51
C VAL A 116 54.72 26.78 43.51
N GLY A 117 54.99 27.39 42.35
CA GLY A 117 56.11 28.32 42.17
C GLY A 117 55.84 29.76 42.63
N VAL A 118 54.61 30.25 42.50
CA VAL A 118 54.25 31.65 42.81
C VAL A 118 53.39 31.73 44.08
N HIS A 119 52.44 30.81 44.25
CA HIS A 119 51.53 30.82 45.39
C HIS A 119 52.01 30.00 46.60
N ASN A 120 53.21 29.39 46.53
CA ASN A 120 53.82 28.56 47.59
C ASN A 120 52.90 27.46 48.12
N LEU A 121 52.00 26.93 47.28
CA LEU A 121 51.16 25.80 47.65
C LEU A 121 51.98 24.51 47.65
N SER A 122 51.63 23.58 48.55
CA SER A 122 52.16 22.21 48.45
C SER A 122 51.69 21.56 47.15
N VAL A 123 52.51 20.67 46.59
CA VAL A 123 52.20 20.01 45.30
C VAL A 123 50.83 19.33 45.34
N GLY A 124 50.46 18.69 46.45
CA GLY A 124 49.13 18.09 46.63
C GLY A 124 47.99 19.10 46.59
N ALA A 125 48.12 20.22 47.32
CA ALA A 125 47.09 21.26 47.38
C ALA A 125 46.94 22.02 46.04
N ALA A 126 48.05 22.21 45.32
CA ALA A 126 48.05 22.81 43.99
C ALA A 126 47.33 21.90 42.98
N ILE A 127 47.62 20.59 42.99
CA ILE A 127 46.92 19.61 42.14
C ILE A 127 45.43 19.59 42.44
N GLU A 128 45.02 19.54 43.70
CA GLU A 128 43.60 19.54 44.08
C GLU A 128 42.88 20.80 43.60
N THR A 129 43.41 21.98 43.93
CA THR A 129 42.74 23.26 43.64
C THR A 129 42.64 23.50 42.12
N TYR A 130 43.75 23.34 41.39
CA TYR A 130 43.75 23.61 39.96
C TYR A 130 43.11 22.49 39.12
N SER A 131 43.08 21.24 39.61
CA SER A 131 42.26 20.19 38.97
C SER A 131 40.78 20.48 39.11
N ILE A 132 40.32 20.93 40.29
CA ILE A 132 38.90 21.27 40.51
C ILE A 132 38.46 22.43 39.61
N LEU A 133 39.30 23.48 39.52
CA LEU A 133 39.04 24.63 38.67
C LEU A 133 39.04 24.27 37.19
N THR A 134 40.02 23.48 36.74
CA THR A 134 40.16 23.07 35.35
C THR A 134 39.04 22.12 34.90
N VAL A 135 38.64 21.16 35.74
CA VAL A 135 37.48 20.29 35.46
C VAL A 135 36.19 21.10 35.42
N GLY A 136 36.05 22.10 36.29
CA GLY A 136 34.92 23.01 36.29
C GLY A 136 34.79 23.81 34.99
N ASP A 137 35.88 24.43 34.56
CA ASP A 137 35.96 25.18 33.30
C ASP A 137 35.71 24.26 32.08
N GLY A 138 36.31 23.07 32.08
CA GLY A 138 36.12 22.06 31.05
C GLY A 138 34.67 21.55 30.94
N LEU A 139 33.95 21.41 32.05
CA LEU A 139 32.54 21.01 32.04
C LEU A 139 31.61 22.13 31.55
N VAL A 140 31.92 23.39 31.88
CA VAL A 140 31.14 24.55 31.43
C VAL A 140 31.32 24.78 29.92
N THR A 141 32.55 24.67 29.43
CA THR A 141 32.88 24.79 27.99
C THR A 141 32.30 23.64 27.15
N GLN A 142 31.98 22.50 27.75
CA GLN A 142 31.34 21.37 27.06
C GLN A 142 29.86 21.59 26.72
N ILE A 143 29.12 22.39 27.50
CA ILE A 143 27.68 22.60 27.27
C ILE A 143 27.44 23.26 25.90
N PRO A 144 28.10 24.38 25.53
CA PRO A 144 27.99 24.96 24.19
C PRO A 144 28.44 23.99 23.09
N ALA A 145 29.53 23.26 23.30
CA ALA A 145 30.07 22.33 22.30
C ALA A 145 29.09 21.20 21.94
N VAL A 146 28.39 20.64 22.94
CA VAL A 146 27.36 19.62 22.73
C VAL A 146 26.15 20.21 22.00
N ILE A 147 25.71 21.43 22.36
CA ILE A 147 24.59 22.11 21.69
C ILE A 147 24.90 22.34 20.21
N ILE A 148 26.10 22.86 19.90
CA ILE A 148 26.55 23.10 18.52
C ILE A 148 26.60 21.78 17.74
N SER A 149 27.12 20.71 18.34
CA SER A 149 27.24 19.40 17.69
C SER A 149 25.89 18.74 17.43
N VAL A 150 24.94 18.83 18.36
CA VAL A 150 23.57 18.31 18.18
C VAL A 150 22.83 19.13 17.12
N ALA A 151 23.00 20.45 17.12
CA ALA A 151 22.42 21.32 16.08
C ALA A 151 22.94 20.96 14.69
N ALA A 152 24.26 20.77 14.55
CA ALA A 152 24.87 20.33 13.29
C ALA A 152 24.36 18.95 12.85
N ALA A 153 24.24 18.00 13.79
CA ALA A 153 23.72 16.65 13.51
C ALA A 153 22.25 16.66 13.06
N LEU A 154 21.40 17.47 13.71
CA LEU A 154 19.98 17.63 13.35
C LEU A 154 19.81 18.29 11.97
N LEU A 155 20.66 19.27 11.64
CA LEU A 155 20.66 19.90 10.31
C LEU A 155 21.09 18.89 9.23
N LEU A 156 21.99 17.98 9.56
CA LEU A 156 22.51 16.97 8.65
C LEU A 156 21.58 15.76 8.47
N SER A 157 20.76 15.42 9.47
CA SER A 157 19.79 14.31 9.38
C SER A 157 18.58 14.61 8.49
N LYS A 158 18.56 15.75 7.80
CA LYS A 158 17.51 16.15 6.86
C LYS A 158 17.56 15.29 5.59
N GLY A 159 16.94 14.12 5.62
CA GLY A 159 16.58 13.36 4.43
C GLY A 159 15.35 13.97 3.76
N GLY A 160 15.54 14.84 2.76
CA GLY A 160 14.53 15.16 1.74
C GLY A 160 13.26 15.94 2.13
N ALA A 161 13.13 16.45 3.37
CA ALA A 161 11.92 17.20 3.77
C ALA A 161 11.93 18.67 3.30
N ALA A 162 10.89 19.10 2.59
CA ALA A 162 10.73 20.48 2.12
C ALA A 162 10.33 21.44 3.27
N GLY A 163 11.04 22.57 3.39
CA GLY A 163 10.76 23.63 4.36
C GLY A 163 11.99 24.11 5.16
N ALA A 164 11.85 25.25 5.83
CA ALA A 164 12.88 25.82 6.70
C ALA A 164 13.07 24.94 7.96
N ALA A 165 14.33 24.61 8.28
CA ALA A 165 14.68 23.61 9.28
C ALA A 165 14.20 23.99 10.71
N ASP A 166 14.18 25.28 11.03
CA ASP A 166 13.68 25.87 12.27
C ASP A 166 12.17 25.59 12.49
N LYS A 167 11.36 25.71 11.43
CA LYS A 167 9.91 25.45 11.48
C LYS A 167 9.58 23.97 11.57
N ILE A 168 10.37 23.12 10.93
CA ILE A 168 10.17 21.66 10.98
C ILE A 168 10.54 21.11 12.35
N LEU A 169 11.69 21.53 12.89
CA LEU A 169 12.15 21.10 14.21
C LEU A 169 11.18 21.53 15.30
N SER A 170 10.75 22.80 15.30
CA SER A 170 9.75 23.28 16.25
C SER A 170 8.42 22.52 16.11
N ARG A 171 7.95 22.26 14.90
CA ARG A 171 6.72 21.48 14.66
C ARG A 171 6.84 20.03 15.12
N GLN A 172 7.96 19.36 14.89
CA GLN A 172 8.19 17.97 15.32
C GLN A 172 8.32 17.85 16.84
N LEU A 173 9.07 18.75 17.48
CA LEU A 173 9.25 18.74 18.93
C LEU A 173 7.92 19.01 19.67
N LEU A 174 7.11 19.93 19.14
CA LEU A 174 5.78 20.26 19.68
C LEU A 174 4.69 19.26 19.26
N ALA A 175 4.95 18.38 18.28
CA ALA A 175 3.99 17.38 17.82
C ALA A 175 3.87 16.16 18.74
N HIS A 176 4.72 16.00 19.76
CA HIS A 176 4.66 14.85 20.66
C HIS A 176 4.57 15.29 22.13
N PRO A 177 3.35 15.57 22.65
CA PRO A 177 3.16 16.00 24.05
C PRO A 177 3.74 15.01 25.08
N ALA A 178 3.75 13.72 24.77
CA ALA A 178 4.33 12.69 25.64
C ALA A 178 5.85 12.88 25.84
N ALA A 179 6.58 13.30 24.80
CA ALA A 179 8.02 13.57 24.92
C ALA A 179 8.28 14.80 25.80
N LEU A 180 7.45 15.84 25.68
CA LEU A 180 7.57 17.04 26.52
C LEU A 180 7.27 16.75 28.00
N TYR A 181 6.31 15.88 28.30
CA TYR A 181 6.06 15.43 29.68
C TYR A 181 7.23 14.60 30.23
N ALA A 182 7.85 13.75 29.42
CA ALA A 182 9.02 12.98 29.84
C ALA A 182 10.21 13.90 30.19
N VAL A 183 10.46 14.94 29.38
CA VAL A 183 11.48 15.97 29.67
C VAL A 183 11.13 16.75 30.95
N ALA A 184 9.87 17.17 31.11
CA ALA A 184 9.43 17.87 32.31
C ALA A 184 9.61 17.01 33.59
N ALA A 185 9.29 15.71 33.52
CA ALA A 185 9.48 14.78 34.62
C ALA A 185 10.97 14.61 34.97
N ALA A 186 11.83 14.45 33.96
CA ALA A 186 13.28 14.35 34.16
C ALA A 186 13.87 15.61 34.81
N LEU A 187 13.48 16.80 34.33
CA LEU A 187 13.89 18.08 34.92
C LEU A 187 13.36 18.24 36.36
N GLY A 188 12.14 17.78 36.64
CA GLY A 188 11.57 17.75 37.98
C GLY A 188 12.36 16.84 38.92
N CYS A 189 12.76 15.65 38.46
CA CYS A 189 13.64 14.76 39.22
C CYS A 189 15.00 15.43 39.51
N PHE A 190 15.62 16.10 38.53
CA PHE A 190 16.87 16.82 38.72
C PHE A 190 16.76 17.99 39.70
N ALA A 191 15.62 18.68 39.77
CA ALA A 191 15.41 19.74 40.75
C ALA A 191 15.51 19.24 42.20
N VAL A 192 15.13 17.98 42.46
CA VAL A 192 15.13 17.36 43.79
C VAL A 192 16.49 16.77 44.17
N VAL A 193 17.42 16.63 43.20
CA VAL A 193 18.77 16.12 43.47
C VAL A 193 19.57 17.14 44.30
N PRO A 194 20.10 16.75 45.48
CA PRO A 194 20.88 17.64 46.33
C PRO A 194 22.10 18.18 45.59
N GLY A 195 22.28 19.51 45.57
CA GLY A 195 23.42 20.19 44.93
C GLY A 195 23.11 20.85 43.59
N LEU A 196 21.95 20.59 42.98
CA LEU A 196 21.47 21.32 41.81
C LEU A 196 20.56 22.50 42.22
N PRO A 197 20.56 23.61 41.44
CA PRO A 197 19.72 24.76 41.75
C PRO A 197 18.25 24.44 41.53
N PHE A 198 17.48 24.27 42.61
CA PHE A 198 16.07 23.86 42.57
C PHE A 198 15.19 24.77 41.68
N LEU A 199 15.31 26.09 41.84
CA LEU A 199 14.46 27.08 41.17
C LEU A 199 14.50 27.00 39.62
N PRO A 200 15.66 27.05 38.94
CA PRO A 200 15.69 27.00 37.47
C PRO A 200 15.21 25.66 36.89
N PHE A 201 15.55 24.53 37.53
CA PHE A 201 15.09 23.21 37.05
C PHE A 201 13.58 23.04 37.24
N MET A 202 13.03 23.47 38.37
CA MET A 202 11.59 23.41 38.63
C MET A 202 10.81 24.36 37.71
N ALA A 203 11.32 25.57 37.46
CA ALA A 203 10.71 26.51 36.52
C ALA A 203 10.68 25.96 35.08
N ALA A 204 11.79 25.34 34.63
CA ALA A 204 11.85 24.70 33.32
C ALA A 204 10.90 23.50 33.22
N ALA A 205 10.86 22.64 34.25
CA ALA A 205 9.95 21.50 34.32
C ALA A 205 8.48 21.93 34.19
N LEU A 206 8.07 22.96 34.94
CA LEU A 206 6.72 23.53 34.88
C LEU A 206 6.42 24.16 33.51
N ALA A 207 7.37 24.84 32.89
CA ALA A 207 7.20 25.41 31.56
C ALA A 207 6.96 24.32 30.49
N PHE A 208 7.77 23.27 30.46
CA PHE A 208 7.60 22.15 29.53
C PHE A 208 6.28 21.38 29.77
N ALA A 209 5.90 21.16 31.04
CA ALA A 209 4.62 20.56 31.39
C ALA A 209 3.43 21.44 30.96
N GLY A 210 3.53 22.77 31.14
CA GLY A 210 2.50 23.73 30.72
C GLY A 210 2.32 23.81 29.22
N VAL A 211 3.41 23.76 28.44
CA VAL A 211 3.37 23.69 26.98
C VAL A 211 2.75 22.38 26.51
N ALA A 212 3.15 21.25 27.10
CA ALA A 212 2.59 19.94 26.79
C ALA A 212 1.07 19.88 27.05
N TYR A 213 0.62 20.44 28.17
CA TYR A 213 -0.80 20.52 28.55
C TYR A 213 -1.61 21.36 27.56
N ARG A 214 -1.11 22.54 27.18
CA ARG A 214 -1.75 23.41 26.17
C ARG A 214 -1.90 22.72 24.81
N LEU A 215 -0.86 22.04 24.33
CA LEU A 215 -0.87 21.32 23.05
C LEU A 215 -1.83 20.11 23.07
N GLN A 216 -1.91 19.40 24.20
CA GLN A 216 -2.86 18.31 24.40
C GLN A 216 -4.31 18.81 24.42
N GLY A 217 -4.56 20.00 24.99
CA GLY A 217 -5.87 20.66 24.97
C GLY A 217 -6.32 21.06 23.56
N ILE A 218 -5.40 21.59 22.73
CA ILE A 218 -5.68 21.92 21.31
C ILE A 218 -5.99 20.64 20.52
N ARG A 219 -5.26 19.55 20.75
CA ARG A 219 -5.52 18.26 20.09
C ARG A 219 -6.81 17.59 20.54
N ARG A 220 -7.15 17.64 21.83
CA ARG A 220 -8.44 17.11 22.33
C ARG A 220 -9.63 17.92 21.78
N ARG A 221 -9.48 19.24 21.63
CA ARG A 221 -10.50 20.08 20.97
C ARG A 221 -10.62 19.79 19.47
N ALA A 222 -9.52 19.46 18.79
CA ALA A 222 -9.54 19.04 17.39
C ALA A 222 -10.01 17.58 17.18
N ALA A 223 -10.01 16.75 18.22
CA ALA A 223 -10.43 15.34 18.19
C ALA A 223 -11.86 15.10 18.75
N THR A 224 -12.57 16.17 19.09
CA THR A 224 -14.02 16.10 19.35
C THR A 224 -14.72 16.17 17.99
N PRO A 225 -15.65 15.26 17.64
CA PRO A 225 -16.39 15.40 16.38
C PRO A 225 -17.07 16.77 16.37
N PRO A 226 -17.03 17.54 15.27
CA PRO A 226 -17.79 18.77 15.20
C PRO A 226 -19.26 18.40 15.37
N ALA A 227 -19.94 19.07 16.31
CA ALA A 227 -21.38 19.16 16.25
C ALA A 227 -21.76 19.76 14.89
N GLU A 228 -22.62 19.06 14.15
CA GLU A 228 -23.39 19.64 13.06
C GLU A 228 -24.00 20.97 13.54
N ASN A 229 -23.54 22.07 12.95
CA ASN A 229 -24.23 23.36 12.74
C ASN A 229 -23.24 24.52 12.63
N ALA A 230 -22.43 24.47 11.57
CA ALA A 230 -22.24 25.61 10.69
C ALA A 230 -21.93 25.01 9.30
N PRO A 231 -22.66 25.37 8.23
CA PRO A 231 -22.22 24.98 6.91
C PRO A 231 -20.85 25.64 6.72
N ALA A 232 -19.79 24.82 6.63
CA ALA A 232 -18.57 25.29 6.02
C ALA A 232 -18.97 25.92 4.68
N PRO A 233 -18.40 27.07 4.26
CA PRO A 233 -18.64 27.55 2.92
C PRO A 233 -18.34 26.37 2.00
N VAL A 234 -19.36 25.90 1.29
CA VAL A 234 -19.22 24.83 0.30
C VAL A 234 -18.20 25.41 -0.65
N ALA A 235 -16.95 24.95 -0.55
CA ALA A 235 -15.95 25.28 -1.54
C ALA A 235 -16.62 24.91 -2.86
N GLU A 236 -16.78 25.91 -3.74
CA GLU A 236 -17.34 25.65 -5.06
C GLU A 236 -16.61 24.44 -5.61
N LYS A 237 -17.36 23.35 -5.88
CA LYS A 237 -16.77 22.12 -6.41
C LYS A 237 -15.93 22.54 -7.60
N SER A 238 -14.63 22.33 -7.50
CA SER A 238 -13.75 22.71 -8.58
C SER A 238 -14.16 21.94 -9.83
N LEU A 239 -13.82 22.44 -11.01
CA LEU A 239 -14.04 21.66 -12.24
C LEU A 239 -13.38 20.28 -12.13
N GLY A 240 -12.27 20.17 -11.39
CA GLY A 240 -11.61 18.90 -11.05
C GLY A 240 -12.48 17.94 -10.23
N ASP A 241 -13.25 18.45 -9.25
CA ASP A 241 -14.15 17.63 -8.44
C ASP A 241 -15.33 17.09 -9.25
N LEU A 242 -15.79 17.84 -10.25
CA LEU A 242 -16.84 17.40 -11.18
C LEU A 242 -16.33 16.36 -12.19
N MET A 243 -15.04 16.40 -12.53
CA MET A 243 -14.39 15.40 -13.39
C MET A 243 -13.96 14.14 -12.63
N ASN A 244 -14.01 14.14 -11.30
CA ASN A 244 -13.61 12.99 -10.51
C ASN A 244 -14.69 11.91 -10.58
N LEU A 245 -14.33 10.78 -11.19
CA LEU A 245 -15.19 9.63 -11.39
C LEU A 245 -14.88 8.53 -10.38
N ASP A 246 -15.90 8.04 -9.69
CA ASP A 246 -15.76 6.84 -8.87
C ASP A 246 -15.68 5.59 -9.77
N GLU A 247 -14.73 4.68 -9.49
CA GLU A 247 -14.54 3.48 -10.33
C GLU A 247 -15.72 2.51 -10.23
N ILE A 248 -16.34 2.41 -9.05
CA ILE A 248 -17.50 1.57 -8.78
C ILE A 248 -18.50 2.40 -7.97
N GLN A 249 -19.72 2.50 -8.49
CA GLN A 249 -20.83 3.17 -7.83
C GLN A 249 -22.07 2.28 -7.86
N VAL A 250 -22.84 2.30 -6.79
CA VAL A 250 -24.16 1.68 -6.73
C VAL A 250 -25.17 2.74 -6.35
N GLU A 251 -26.17 2.90 -7.21
CA GLU A 251 -27.30 3.80 -6.99
C GLU A 251 -28.53 2.99 -6.61
N PHE A 252 -29.31 3.53 -5.67
CA PHE A 252 -30.53 2.90 -5.18
C PHE A 252 -31.69 3.88 -5.19
N ALA A 253 -32.88 3.38 -5.50
CA ALA A 253 -34.11 4.10 -5.24
C ALA A 253 -34.26 4.41 -3.74
N SER A 254 -34.93 5.51 -3.42
CA SER A 254 -35.02 6.02 -2.03
C SER A 254 -35.64 5.03 -1.04
N ASP A 255 -36.47 4.10 -1.51
CA ASP A 255 -37.11 3.06 -0.67
C ASP A 255 -36.15 1.93 -0.28
N LEU A 256 -35.02 1.77 -0.97
CA LEU A 256 -33.97 0.80 -0.63
C LEU A 256 -32.91 1.36 0.33
N VAL A 257 -32.92 2.66 0.63
CA VAL A 257 -31.95 3.28 1.55
C VAL A 257 -31.96 2.61 2.95
N PRO A 258 -33.12 2.27 3.56
CA PRO A 258 -33.14 1.55 4.82
C PRO A 258 -32.47 0.16 4.74
N LEU A 259 -32.59 -0.51 3.59
CA LEU A 259 -31.94 -1.80 3.33
C LEU A 259 -30.41 -1.64 3.27
N ALA A 260 -29.94 -0.52 2.72
CA ALA A 260 -28.53 -0.21 2.60
C ALA A 260 -27.88 0.14 3.95
N LEU A 261 -28.57 0.92 4.78
CA LEU A 261 -28.07 1.50 6.03
C LEU A 261 -28.29 0.64 7.29
N ASP A 262 -28.84 -0.57 7.16
CA ASP A 262 -29.02 -1.48 8.30
C ASP A 262 -27.66 -1.81 8.97
N MET A 263 -27.54 -1.54 10.28
CA MET A 263 -26.27 -1.68 11.00
C MET A 263 -25.76 -3.13 11.10
N ALA A 264 -26.64 -4.13 11.03
CA ALA A 264 -26.31 -5.54 11.20
C ALA A 264 -26.19 -6.28 9.86
N THR A 265 -27.01 -5.91 8.88
CA THR A 265 -27.16 -6.64 7.61
C THR A 265 -27.03 -5.77 6.37
N GLY A 266 -26.80 -4.47 6.55
CA GLY A 266 -26.72 -3.47 5.51
C GLY A 266 -25.54 -3.67 4.57
N LEU A 267 -25.57 -2.88 3.49
CA LEU A 267 -24.68 -3.03 2.35
C LEU A 267 -23.22 -2.77 2.69
N ASP A 268 -22.92 -1.87 3.63
CA ASP A 268 -21.53 -1.57 4.01
C ASP A 268 -20.77 -2.80 4.52
N THR A 269 -21.42 -3.59 5.38
CA THR A 269 -20.82 -4.82 5.91
C THR A 269 -20.61 -5.87 4.81
N ARG A 270 -21.53 -5.93 3.84
CA ARG A 270 -21.47 -6.84 2.69
C ARG A 270 -20.42 -6.39 1.69
N VAL A 271 -20.31 -5.10 1.41
CA VAL A 271 -19.24 -4.50 0.60
C VAL A 271 -17.88 -4.84 1.20
N ALA A 272 -17.70 -4.70 2.52
CA ALA A 272 -16.46 -5.09 3.17
C ALA A 272 -16.16 -6.60 2.99
N LYS A 273 -17.16 -7.47 3.14
CA LYS A 273 -17.04 -8.92 2.89
C LYS A 273 -16.70 -9.23 1.43
N ILE A 274 -17.34 -8.57 0.47
CA ILE A 274 -17.05 -8.71 -0.97
C ILE A 274 -15.60 -8.32 -1.25
N ARG A 275 -15.16 -7.15 -0.77
CA ARG A 275 -13.78 -6.69 -0.97
C ARG A 275 -12.76 -7.65 -0.38
N ASN A 276 -13.01 -8.15 0.84
CA ASN A 276 -12.16 -9.13 1.50
C ASN A 276 -12.16 -10.47 0.74
N HIS A 277 -13.31 -10.95 0.30
CA HIS A 277 -13.43 -12.18 -0.48
C HIS A 277 -12.67 -12.06 -1.80
N VAL A 278 -12.84 -10.97 -2.55
CA VAL A 278 -12.15 -10.76 -3.83
C VAL A 278 -10.63 -10.66 -3.64
N ALA A 279 -10.16 -9.96 -2.61
CA ALA A 279 -8.75 -9.91 -2.28
C ALA A 279 -8.19 -11.29 -1.87
N ALA A 280 -8.95 -12.03 -1.04
CA ALA A 280 -8.54 -13.35 -0.56
C ALA A 280 -8.64 -14.44 -1.63
N GLU A 281 -9.54 -14.34 -2.60
CA GLU A 281 -9.71 -15.38 -3.63
C GLU A 281 -8.86 -15.06 -4.85
N PHE A 282 -8.98 -13.82 -5.38
CA PHE A 282 -8.37 -13.42 -6.65
C PHE A 282 -7.10 -12.60 -6.49
N GLY A 283 -6.79 -12.06 -5.30
CA GLY A 283 -5.64 -11.17 -5.12
C GLY A 283 -5.86 -9.77 -5.69
N PHE A 284 -7.10 -9.45 -6.05
CA PHE A 284 -7.49 -8.15 -6.56
C PHE A 284 -7.98 -7.25 -5.41
N VAL A 285 -7.39 -6.07 -5.28
CA VAL A 285 -7.82 -5.09 -4.28
C VAL A 285 -8.90 -4.21 -4.89
N VAL A 286 -10.16 -4.55 -4.61
CA VAL A 286 -11.33 -3.81 -5.12
C VAL A 286 -11.27 -2.35 -4.65
N PRO A 287 -11.41 -1.38 -5.58
CA PRO A 287 -11.54 0.04 -5.28
C PRO A 287 -12.67 0.34 -4.28
N PRO A 288 -12.70 1.54 -3.68
CA PRO A 288 -13.85 1.98 -2.90
C PRO A 288 -15.13 1.89 -3.75
N ILE A 289 -16.20 1.36 -3.16
CA ILE A 289 -17.53 1.29 -3.79
C ILE A 289 -18.34 2.43 -3.19
N ARG A 290 -18.77 3.38 -4.02
CA ARG A 290 -19.63 4.48 -3.58
C ARG A 290 -21.09 4.05 -3.62
N LEU A 291 -21.82 4.31 -2.54
CA LEU A 291 -23.25 4.06 -2.44
C LEU A 291 -23.97 5.42 -2.46
N ASN A 292 -24.86 5.63 -3.42
CA ASN A 292 -25.64 6.87 -3.55
C ASN A 292 -27.13 6.53 -3.63
N ASP A 293 -27.99 7.38 -3.08
CA ASP A 293 -29.41 7.36 -3.39
C ASP A 293 -29.68 8.17 -4.66
N ASN A 294 -30.65 7.71 -5.46
CA ASN A 294 -31.09 8.39 -6.66
C ASN A 294 -32.62 8.40 -6.69
N ALA A 295 -33.21 9.58 -6.53
CA ALA A 295 -34.67 9.77 -6.49
C ALA A 295 -35.36 9.56 -7.85
N ASP A 296 -34.59 9.53 -8.94
CA ASP A 296 -35.12 9.32 -10.29
C ASP A 296 -35.32 7.82 -10.62
N LEU A 297 -34.80 6.92 -9.78
CA LEU A 297 -34.97 5.47 -9.96
C LEU A 297 -36.36 5.00 -9.54
N GLU A 298 -36.90 3.97 -10.22
CA GLU A 298 -38.19 3.40 -9.85
C GLU A 298 -38.12 2.67 -8.49
N PRO A 299 -39.24 2.57 -7.74
CA PRO A 299 -39.24 1.90 -6.44
C PRO A 299 -38.66 0.48 -6.50
N GLY A 300 -37.75 0.18 -5.59
CA GLY A 300 -37.05 -1.10 -5.49
C GLY A 300 -35.94 -1.29 -6.52
N GLU A 301 -35.64 -0.30 -7.37
CA GLU A 301 -34.59 -0.39 -8.37
C GLU A 301 -33.20 -0.04 -7.81
N TYR A 302 -32.19 -0.73 -8.32
CA TYR A 302 -30.79 -0.35 -8.14
C TYR A 302 -30.00 -0.48 -9.44
N VAL A 303 -28.94 0.31 -9.54
CA VAL A 303 -28.05 0.35 -10.71
C VAL A 303 -26.60 0.28 -10.25
N ILE A 304 -25.81 -0.60 -10.87
CA ILE A 304 -24.38 -0.74 -10.64
C ILE A 304 -23.63 -0.09 -11.81
N TRP A 305 -22.79 0.88 -11.49
CA TRP A 305 -21.98 1.64 -12.42
C TRP A 305 -20.51 1.26 -12.26
N ILE A 306 -19.82 1.07 -13.39
CA ILE A 306 -18.37 0.85 -13.43
C ILE A 306 -17.76 1.87 -14.38
N HIS A 307 -16.82 2.67 -13.87
CA HIS A 307 -16.21 3.79 -14.61
C HIS A 307 -17.27 4.67 -15.29
N GLY A 308 -18.34 5.01 -14.57
CA GLY A 308 -19.42 5.87 -15.07
C GLY A 308 -20.33 5.23 -16.13
N VAL A 309 -20.20 3.94 -16.41
CA VAL A 309 -21.07 3.21 -17.35
C VAL A 309 -21.94 2.22 -16.59
N GLU A 310 -23.24 2.26 -16.86
CA GLU A 310 -24.20 1.31 -16.33
C GLU A 310 -23.78 -0.11 -16.75
N SER A 311 -23.44 -0.92 -15.75
CA SER A 311 -22.97 -2.30 -15.94
C SER A 311 -24.04 -3.31 -15.59
N ALA A 312 -24.94 -2.99 -14.67
CA ALA A 312 -26.07 -3.82 -14.33
C ALA A 312 -27.20 -3.03 -13.65
N ARG A 313 -28.42 -3.53 -13.77
CA ARG A 313 -29.65 -2.95 -13.20
C ARG A 313 -30.58 -4.07 -12.77
N PHE A 314 -31.25 -3.93 -11.64
CA PHE A 314 -32.27 -4.89 -11.23
C PHE A 314 -33.28 -4.26 -10.26
N ARG A 315 -34.44 -4.91 -10.11
CA ARG A 315 -35.51 -4.48 -9.20
C ARG A 315 -35.76 -5.49 -8.10
N LEU A 316 -35.54 -5.06 -6.86
CA LEU A 316 -35.92 -5.77 -5.64
C LEU A 316 -37.39 -5.50 -5.32
N ARG A 317 -38.05 -6.48 -4.69
CA ARG A 317 -39.43 -6.32 -4.20
C ARG A 317 -39.44 -6.31 -2.68
N ALA A 318 -39.88 -5.20 -2.10
CA ALA A 318 -40.04 -5.08 -0.65
C ALA A 318 -41.01 -6.15 -0.11
N GLY A 319 -40.68 -6.74 1.03
CA GLY A 319 -41.50 -7.79 1.68
C GLY A 319 -41.54 -9.14 0.95
N CYS A 320 -40.72 -9.32 -0.10
CA CYS A 320 -40.61 -10.56 -0.85
C CYS A 320 -39.20 -11.16 -0.73
N VAL A 321 -39.10 -12.47 -0.93
CA VAL A 321 -37.84 -13.21 -1.07
C VAL A 321 -37.82 -13.93 -2.42
N LEU A 322 -36.63 -14.19 -2.94
CA LEU A 322 -36.46 -14.88 -4.21
C LEU A 322 -36.21 -16.36 -3.98
N ILE A 323 -36.87 -17.21 -4.74
CA ILE A 323 -36.56 -18.65 -4.79
C ILE A 323 -36.13 -19.03 -6.20
N LEU A 324 -35.12 -19.91 -6.29
CA LEU A 324 -34.76 -20.55 -7.55
C LEU A 324 -35.71 -21.72 -7.78
N ALA A 325 -36.42 -21.69 -8.90
CA ALA A 325 -37.45 -22.68 -9.21
C ALA A 325 -37.58 -22.84 -10.72
N GLU A 326 -37.75 -24.07 -11.18
CA GLU A 326 -38.03 -24.34 -12.59
C GLU A 326 -39.45 -23.88 -12.96
N GLU A 327 -39.72 -23.65 -14.25
CA GLU A 327 -41.03 -23.15 -14.71
C GLU A 327 -42.16 -24.13 -14.39
N ASP A 328 -41.88 -25.43 -14.42
CA ASP A 328 -42.86 -26.50 -14.22
C ASP A 328 -43.08 -26.88 -12.75
N GLU A 329 -42.31 -26.32 -11.81
CA GLU A 329 -42.47 -26.60 -10.38
C GLU A 329 -43.72 -25.90 -9.81
N VAL A 330 -44.57 -26.69 -9.14
CA VAL A 330 -45.83 -26.23 -8.54
C VAL A 330 -45.64 -26.07 -7.03
N PHE A 331 -45.89 -24.86 -6.53
CA PHE A 331 -45.78 -24.52 -5.12
C PHE A 331 -47.16 -24.30 -4.48
N PRO A 332 -47.31 -24.51 -3.16
CA PRO A 332 -48.55 -24.25 -2.43
C PRO A 332 -48.80 -22.75 -2.17
N PHE A 333 -47.98 -21.86 -2.72
CA PHE A 333 -48.05 -20.42 -2.57
C PHE A 333 -47.82 -19.73 -3.92
N ASP A 334 -48.45 -18.58 -4.11
CA ASP A 334 -48.27 -17.78 -5.32
C ASP A 334 -46.89 -17.11 -5.34
N GLY A 335 -46.33 -17.01 -6.55
CA GLY A 335 -45.07 -16.30 -6.77
C GLY A 335 -45.01 -15.69 -8.17
N ALA A 336 -44.48 -14.48 -8.27
CA ALA A 336 -44.32 -13.80 -9.55
C ALA A 336 -43.02 -14.26 -10.22
N PRO A 337 -43.06 -14.74 -11.47
CA PRO A 337 -41.86 -15.19 -12.17
C PRO A 337 -40.91 -14.02 -12.42
N VAL A 338 -39.61 -14.27 -12.34
CA VAL A 338 -38.53 -13.32 -12.62
C VAL A 338 -37.27 -14.09 -13.03
N GLU A 339 -36.41 -13.48 -13.84
CA GLU A 339 -35.07 -14.00 -14.08
C GLU A 339 -34.11 -13.45 -13.01
N GLU A 340 -33.32 -14.35 -12.41
CA GLU A 340 -32.30 -13.98 -11.44
C GLU A 340 -31.19 -13.14 -12.13
N PRO A 341 -30.74 -12.02 -11.54
CA PRO A 341 -29.89 -11.03 -12.23
C PRO A 341 -28.48 -11.50 -12.57
N VAL A 342 -27.93 -12.48 -11.85
CA VAL A 342 -26.52 -12.88 -11.95
C VAL A 342 -26.29 -13.90 -13.06
N TYR A 343 -27.12 -14.95 -13.06
CA TYR A 343 -26.99 -16.15 -13.89
C TYR A 343 -28.14 -16.30 -14.89
N GLY A 344 -29.19 -15.47 -14.80
CA GLY A 344 -30.38 -15.60 -15.64
C GLY A 344 -31.19 -16.86 -15.32
N ALA A 345 -31.06 -17.40 -14.11
CA ALA A 345 -31.80 -18.58 -13.70
C ALA A 345 -33.29 -18.25 -13.50
N SER A 346 -34.18 -19.16 -13.87
CA SER A 346 -35.61 -19.06 -13.58
C SER A 346 -35.83 -18.97 -12.07
N ALA A 347 -36.53 -17.93 -11.64
CA ALA A 347 -36.77 -17.65 -10.24
C ALA A 347 -38.19 -17.10 -10.02
N ARG A 348 -38.64 -17.09 -8.76
CA ARG A 348 -39.95 -16.56 -8.37
C ARG A 348 -39.83 -15.68 -7.14
N TRP A 349 -40.50 -14.54 -7.17
CA TRP A 349 -40.73 -13.70 -6.00
C TRP A 349 -41.90 -14.25 -5.18
N ILE A 350 -41.65 -14.61 -3.93
CA ILE A 350 -42.67 -15.06 -2.99
C ILE A 350 -42.74 -14.10 -1.79
N ALA A 351 -43.90 -13.98 -1.17
CA ALA A 351 -44.01 -13.18 0.05
C ALA A 351 -43.13 -13.77 1.17
N ALA A 352 -42.48 -12.91 1.97
CA ALA A 352 -41.53 -13.34 3.00
C ALA A 352 -42.12 -14.34 4.02
N GLN A 353 -43.43 -14.31 4.24
CA GLN A 353 -44.16 -15.28 5.08
C GLN A 353 -44.08 -16.73 4.58
N HIS A 354 -43.85 -16.95 3.28
CA HIS A 354 -43.73 -18.28 2.68
C HIS A 354 -42.30 -18.81 2.68
N ARG A 355 -41.35 -18.09 3.28
CA ARG A 355 -39.93 -18.47 3.36
C ARG A 355 -39.72 -19.87 3.96
N GLU A 356 -40.33 -20.15 5.11
CA GLU A 356 -40.16 -21.45 5.78
C GLU A 356 -40.77 -22.59 4.97
N ALA A 357 -41.92 -22.34 4.33
CA ALA A 357 -42.58 -23.30 3.45
C ALA A 357 -41.69 -23.62 2.24
N ALA A 358 -41.11 -22.62 1.57
CA ALA A 358 -40.20 -22.82 0.44
C ALA A 358 -38.91 -23.57 0.86
N ALA A 359 -38.32 -23.20 2.00
CA ALA A 359 -37.13 -23.88 2.51
C ALA A 359 -37.40 -25.36 2.84
N SER A 360 -38.60 -25.69 3.36
CA SER A 360 -38.99 -27.08 3.64
C SER A 360 -39.15 -27.95 2.40
N LEU A 361 -39.38 -27.32 1.23
CA LEU A 361 -39.43 -27.99 -0.08
C LEU A 361 -38.05 -28.15 -0.73
N GLY A 362 -36.98 -27.70 -0.06
CA GLY A 362 -35.61 -27.79 -0.57
C GLY A 362 -35.22 -26.68 -1.54
N CYS A 363 -36.07 -25.66 -1.73
CA CYS A 363 -35.77 -24.52 -2.57
C CYS A 363 -34.82 -23.54 -1.85
N PRO A 364 -33.71 -23.13 -2.47
CA PRO A 364 -32.86 -22.06 -1.94
C PRO A 364 -33.65 -20.76 -1.87
N VAL A 365 -33.78 -20.19 -0.66
CA VAL A 365 -34.43 -18.90 -0.43
C VAL A 365 -33.36 -17.82 -0.29
N ILE A 366 -33.46 -16.78 -1.11
CA ILE A 366 -32.46 -15.71 -1.23
C ILE A 366 -33.11 -14.38 -0.85
N GLU A 367 -32.49 -13.66 0.09
CA GLU A 367 -32.99 -12.38 0.61
C GLU A 367 -32.57 -11.20 -0.31
N PRO A 368 -33.34 -10.10 -0.40
CA PRO A 368 -33.02 -8.96 -1.27
C PRO A 368 -31.59 -8.38 -1.12
N PRO A 369 -31.04 -8.19 0.10
CA PRO A 369 -29.64 -7.75 0.26
C PRO A 369 -28.61 -8.74 -0.30
N GLU A 370 -28.93 -10.03 -0.28
CA GLU A 370 -28.05 -11.08 -0.79
C GLU A 370 -28.06 -11.15 -2.31
N ILE A 371 -29.22 -10.92 -2.93
CA ILE A 371 -29.35 -10.77 -4.39
C ILE A 371 -28.45 -9.61 -4.85
N LEU A 372 -28.59 -8.43 -4.22
CA LEU A 372 -27.79 -7.26 -4.56
C LEU A 372 -26.29 -7.49 -4.31
N ALA A 373 -25.91 -8.11 -3.18
CA ALA A 373 -24.51 -8.39 -2.88
C ALA A 373 -23.89 -9.38 -3.88
N THR A 374 -24.62 -10.43 -4.25
CA THR A 374 -24.17 -11.42 -5.25
C THR A 374 -24.08 -10.80 -6.63
N HIS A 375 -25.07 -9.97 -7.01
CA HIS A 375 -25.04 -9.23 -8.25
C HIS A 375 -23.83 -8.29 -8.32
N LEU A 376 -23.59 -7.50 -7.27
CA LEU A 376 -22.42 -6.62 -7.18
C LEU A 376 -21.11 -7.40 -7.29
N LEU A 377 -20.96 -8.52 -6.58
CA LEU A 377 -19.77 -9.37 -6.65
C LEU A 377 -19.51 -9.86 -8.08
N GLU A 378 -20.53 -10.43 -8.74
CA GLU A 378 -20.38 -10.98 -10.09
C GLU A 378 -20.21 -9.90 -11.15
N THR A 379 -20.86 -8.74 -11.00
CA THR A 379 -20.61 -7.56 -11.87
C THR A 379 -19.17 -7.07 -11.72
N ILE A 380 -18.62 -7.03 -10.50
CA ILE A 380 -17.21 -6.68 -10.27
C ILE A 380 -16.28 -7.71 -10.91
N LYS A 381 -16.53 -9.01 -10.71
CA LYS A 381 -15.73 -10.10 -11.32
C LYS A 381 -15.73 -10.03 -12.84
N GLY A 382 -16.91 -9.85 -13.45
CA GLY A 382 -17.05 -9.68 -14.90
C GLY A 382 -16.33 -8.46 -15.47
N ASN A 383 -15.93 -7.52 -14.60
CA ASN A 383 -15.26 -6.28 -14.98
C ASN A 383 -13.85 -6.15 -14.39
N PHE A 384 -13.25 -7.22 -13.85
CA PHE A 384 -11.87 -7.17 -13.35
C PHE A 384 -10.89 -6.63 -14.38
N GLY A 385 -11.06 -6.99 -15.65
CA GLY A 385 -10.22 -6.49 -16.74
C GLY A 385 -10.23 -4.96 -16.86
N ARG A 386 -11.41 -4.36 -16.74
CA ARG A 386 -11.62 -2.89 -16.79
C ARG A 386 -11.17 -2.19 -15.52
N LEU A 387 -11.35 -2.84 -14.37
CA LEU A 387 -10.94 -2.33 -13.07
C LEU A 387 -9.42 -2.49 -12.81
N MET A 388 -8.70 -3.28 -13.63
CA MET A 388 -7.25 -3.45 -13.57
C MET A 388 -6.51 -2.24 -14.17
N THR A 389 -6.67 -1.09 -13.52
CA THR A 389 -5.98 0.15 -13.84
C THR A 389 -4.56 0.17 -13.26
N ARG A 390 -3.72 1.11 -13.71
CA ARG A 390 -2.39 1.31 -13.11
C ARG A 390 -2.46 1.70 -11.63
N ARG A 391 -3.55 2.37 -11.22
CA ARG A 391 -3.87 2.65 -9.81
C ARG A 391 -4.11 1.36 -9.03
N ALA A 392 -4.88 0.43 -9.60
CA ALA A 392 -5.14 -0.87 -9.01
C ALA A 392 -3.86 -1.70 -8.84
N VAL A 393 -3.00 -1.78 -9.87
CA VAL A 393 -1.71 -2.51 -9.77
C VAL A 393 -0.84 -1.95 -8.64
N ARG A 394 -0.69 -0.62 -8.57
CA ARG A 394 0.08 0.00 -7.49
C ARG A 394 -0.50 -0.34 -6.12
N LYS A 395 -1.83 -0.28 -5.98
CA LYS A 395 -2.51 -0.62 -4.73
C LYS A 395 -2.30 -2.08 -4.36
N ILE A 396 -2.37 -3.01 -5.31
CA ILE A 396 -2.12 -4.45 -5.09
C ILE A 396 -0.68 -4.67 -4.60
N LEU A 397 0.31 -4.05 -5.25
CA LEU A 397 1.71 -4.16 -4.84
C LEU A 397 1.96 -3.54 -3.46
N ASP A 398 1.34 -2.40 -3.16
CA ASP A 398 1.42 -1.77 -1.84
C ASP A 398 0.85 -2.67 -0.74
N GLU A 399 -0.33 -3.27 -0.96
CA GLU A 399 -0.94 -4.19 0.01
C GLU A 399 -0.16 -5.51 0.12
N PHE A 400 0.40 -6.01 -0.97
CA PHE A 400 1.29 -7.17 -0.97
C PHE A 400 2.52 -6.95 -0.08
N VAL A 401 3.09 -5.74 -0.07
CA VAL A 401 4.23 -5.39 0.79
C VAL A 401 3.80 -5.07 2.22
N LYS A 402 2.60 -4.55 2.46
CA LYS A 402 2.09 -4.14 3.79
C LYS A 402 1.50 -5.31 4.61
N THR A 403 2.24 -6.40 4.74
CA THR A 403 1.86 -7.49 5.63
C THR A 403 2.11 -7.15 7.10
N SER A 404 1.29 -7.69 8.01
CA SER A 404 1.46 -7.52 9.46
C SER A 404 2.74 -8.17 10.02
N ASP A 405 3.26 -9.20 9.33
CA ASP A 405 4.55 -9.83 9.63
C ASP A 405 5.70 -9.00 8.98
N PRO A 406 6.61 -8.42 9.78
CA PRO A 406 7.71 -7.61 9.27
C PRO A 406 8.69 -8.37 8.37
N ALA A 407 8.94 -9.65 8.63
CA ALA A 407 9.87 -10.45 7.83
C ALA A 407 9.28 -10.71 6.43
N ARG A 408 7.99 -11.05 6.35
CA ARG A 408 7.27 -11.18 5.08
C ARG A 408 7.18 -9.85 4.34
N SER A 409 6.96 -8.74 5.04
CA SER A 409 6.90 -7.41 4.45
C SER A 409 8.23 -7.05 3.77
N ALA A 410 9.35 -7.32 4.44
CA ALA A 410 10.69 -7.11 3.88
C ALA A 410 10.97 -8.01 2.67
N ALA A 411 10.64 -9.30 2.74
CA ALA A 411 10.81 -10.24 1.63
C ALA A 411 9.95 -9.87 0.40
N ASN A 412 8.69 -9.51 0.61
CA ASN A 412 7.78 -9.08 -0.44
C ASN A 412 8.27 -7.78 -1.10
N ARG A 413 8.79 -6.83 -0.31
CA ARG A 413 9.41 -5.60 -0.82
C ARG A 413 10.62 -5.93 -1.70
N GLN A 414 11.50 -6.81 -1.23
CA GLN A 414 12.68 -7.22 -2.00
C GLN A 414 12.31 -7.84 -3.35
N ILE A 415 11.27 -8.69 -3.41
CA ILE A 415 10.76 -9.25 -4.67
C ILE A 415 10.25 -8.14 -5.61
N VAL A 416 9.47 -7.19 -5.09
CA VAL A 416 8.96 -6.08 -5.91
C VAL A 416 10.10 -5.22 -6.46
N ASP A 417 11.06 -4.84 -5.60
CA ASP A 417 12.19 -3.98 -5.97
C ASP A 417 13.17 -4.69 -6.94
N GLU A 418 13.31 -6.02 -6.86
CA GLU A 418 14.18 -6.79 -7.75
C GLU A 418 13.58 -6.99 -9.16
N PHE A 419 12.26 -7.15 -9.26
CA PHE A 419 11.60 -7.46 -10.53
C PHE A 419 11.05 -6.23 -11.24
N ILE A 420 10.59 -5.20 -10.52
CA ILE A 420 9.90 -4.04 -11.10
C ILE A 420 10.73 -2.77 -10.84
N PRO A 421 11.03 -1.95 -11.87
CA PRO A 421 10.60 -2.07 -13.26
C PRO A 421 11.56 -2.87 -14.16
N ASP A 422 12.74 -3.24 -13.66
CA ASP A 422 13.89 -3.62 -14.49
C ASP A 422 13.72 -4.94 -15.23
N LYS A 423 13.20 -5.98 -14.57
CA LYS A 423 12.97 -7.30 -15.19
C LYS A 423 11.61 -7.37 -15.88
N VAL A 424 10.58 -6.82 -15.22
CA VAL A 424 9.21 -6.78 -15.71
C VAL A 424 8.67 -5.36 -15.54
N PRO A 425 8.55 -4.60 -16.64
CA PRO A 425 7.96 -3.27 -16.58
C PRO A 425 6.53 -3.31 -16.05
N ILE A 426 6.13 -2.27 -15.30
CA ILE A 426 4.82 -2.19 -14.66
C ILE A 426 3.64 -2.33 -15.64
N GLU A 427 3.80 -1.92 -16.90
CA GLU A 427 2.77 -2.03 -17.94
C GLU A 427 2.54 -3.48 -18.39
N ILE A 428 3.62 -4.28 -18.38
CA ILE A 428 3.54 -5.72 -18.62
C ILE A 428 2.87 -6.40 -17.43
N VAL A 429 3.24 -6.04 -16.19
CA VAL A 429 2.58 -6.54 -14.98
C VAL A 429 1.08 -6.25 -15.02
N GLN A 430 0.68 -5.03 -15.35
CA GLN A 430 -0.73 -4.65 -15.50
C GLN A 430 -1.43 -5.51 -16.54
N SER A 431 -0.82 -5.66 -17.72
CA SER A 431 -1.43 -6.41 -18.83
C SER A 431 -1.57 -7.90 -18.49
N VAL A 432 -0.57 -8.52 -17.86
CA VAL A 432 -0.62 -9.91 -17.41
C VAL A 432 -1.69 -10.09 -16.33
N PHE A 433 -1.71 -9.23 -15.30
CA PHE A 433 -2.75 -9.30 -14.26
C PHE A 433 -4.15 -9.12 -14.83
N ARG A 434 -4.32 -8.23 -15.80
CA ARG A 434 -5.59 -8.00 -16.49
C ARG A 434 -6.09 -9.26 -17.18
N ILE A 435 -5.24 -9.89 -18.00
CA ILE A 435 -5.59 -11.11 -18.75
C ILE A 435 -5.91 -12.28 -17.79
N LEU A 436 -5.09 -12.46 -16.74
CA LEU A 436 -5.34 -13.50 -15.74
C LEU A 436 -6.72 -13.30 -15.07
N LEU A 437 -7.03 -12.08 -14.63
CA LEU A 437 -8.30 -11.81 -13.96
C LEU A 437 -9.52 -11.78 -14.88
N GLU A 438 -9.38 -11.42 -16.17
CA GLU A 438 -10.44 -11.57 -17.18
C GLU A 438 -10.89 -13.02 -17.35
N GLU A 439 -10.02 -13.96 -16.98
CA GLU A 439 -10.29 -15.39 -16.93
C GLU A 439 -10.52 -15.92 -15.52
N ALA A 440 -10.72 -15.03 -14.54
CA ALA A 440 -10.89 -15.32 -13.13
C ALA A 440 -9.75 -16.15 -12.51
N VAL A 441 -8.53 -16.09 -13.08
CA VAL A 441 -7.33 -16.69 -12.51
C VAL A 441 -6.78 -15.78 -11.42
N SER A 442 -6.62 -16.33 -10.22
CA SER A 442 -6.09 -15.60 -9.07
C SER A 442 -4.67 -15.07 -9.31
N ILE A 443 -4.46 -13.80 -9.00
CA ILE A 443 -3.15 -13.13 -9.08
C ILE A 443 -2.44 -13.06 -7.71
N ARG A 444 -2.94 -13.79 -6.70
CA ARG A 444 -2.36 -13.78 -5.34
C ARG A 444 -0.91 -14.22 -5.29
N ASN A 445 -0.52 -15.15 -6.16
CA ASN A 445 0.83 -15.67 -6.21
C ASN A 445 1.74 -14.76 -7.04
N ILE A 446 1.85 -13.50 -6.62
CA ILE A 446 2.65 -12.45 -7.27
C ILE A 446 4.11 -12.90 -7.50
N PRO A 447 4.80 -13.56 -6.56
CA PRO A 447 6.16 -14.05 -6.79
C PRO A 447 6.28 -14.96 -8.02
N VAL A 448 5.42 -15.98 -8.12
CA VAL A 448 5.43 -16.92 -9.26
C VAL A 448 5.07 -16.20 -10.57
N ILE A 449 4.14 -15.24 -10.52
CA ILE A 449 3.77 -14.46 -11.70
C ILE A 449 4.94 -13.60 -12.19
N LEU A 450 5.64 -12.91 -11.29
CA LEU A 450 6.79 -12.06 -11.64
C LEU A 450 7.98 -12.90 -12.14
N GLU A 451 8.27 -14.03 -11.49
CA GLU A 451 9.30 -14.98 -11.94
C GLU A 451 9.00 -15.51 -13.34
N ALA A 452 7.78 -15.98 -13.58
CA ALA A 452 7.36 -16.51 -14.88
C ALA A 452 7.35 -15.43 -15.97
N ALA A 453 6.92 -14.21 -15.64
CA ALA A 453 6.95 -13.09 -16.57
C ALA A 453 8.39 -12.70 -16.95
N ALA A 454 9.31 -12.68 -15.97
CA ALA A 454 10.73 -12.42 -16.21
C ALA A 454 11.40 -13.53 -17.01
N GLU A 455 11.06 -14.81 -16.75
CA GLU A 455 11.51 -15.97 -17.53
C GLU A 455 11.11 -15.87 -19.01
N ALA A 456 9.87 -15.41 -19.26
CA ALA A 456 9.35 -15.26 -20.62
C ALA A 456 9.87 -14.03 -21.37
N ARG A 457 10.29 -13.00 -20.65
CA ARG A 457 10.67 -11.68 -21.20
C ARG A 457 11.68 -11.71 -22.36
N PRO A 458 12.74 -12.53 -22.38
CA PRO A 458 13.77 -12.49 -23.42
C PRO A 458 13.27 -12.93 -24.81
N TRP A 459 12.28 -13.83 -24.84
CA TRP A 459 11.77 -14.45 -26.07
C TRP A 459 10.30 -14.10 -26.35
N CYS A 460 9.65 -13.38 -25.44
CA CYS A 460 8.27 -12.94 -25.56
C CYS A 460 8.11 -11.46 -25.23
N GLN A 461 7.67 -10.68 -26.22
CA GLN A 461 7.32 -9.26 -26.05
C GLN A 461 5.82 -9.04 -25.85
N SER A 462 4.99 -9.98 -26.31
CA SER A 462 3.52 -9.90 -26.18
C SER A 462 3.09 -10.24 -24.76
N ALA A 463 2.28 -9.38 -24.16
CA ALA A 463 1.70 -9.63 -22.83
C ALA A 463 0.79 -10.87 -22.84
N ASP A 464 0.17 -11.18 -23.97
CA ASP A 464 -0.75 -12.30 -24.11
C ASP A 464 -0.02 -13.64 -24.03
N LYS A 465 1.04 -13.79 -24.84
CA LYS A 465 1.92 -14.97 -24.79
C LYS A 465 2.61 -15.10 -23.43
N MET A 466 2.94 -13.98 -22.80
CA MET A 466 3.49 -13.97 -21.44
C MET A 466 2.47 -14.47 -20.42
N ALA A 467 1.20 -14.05 -20.53
CA ALA A 467 0.12 -14.55 -19.70
C ALA A 467 -0.08 -16.06 -19.87
N GLU A 468 -0.04 -16.61 -21.10
CA GLU A 468 -0.07 -18.06 -21.35
C GLU A 468 1.07 -18.80 -20.64
N HIS A 469 2.29 -18.27 -20.70
CA HIS A 469 3.43 -18.84 -19.99
C HIS A 469 3.23 -18.80 -18.47
N VAL A 470 2.76 -17.67 -17.94
CA VAL A 470 2.45 -17.50 -16.51
C VAL A 470 1.37 -18.49 -16.06
N ARG A 471 0.30 -18.67 -16.84
CA ARG A 471 -0.77 -19.63 -16.55
C ARG A 471 -0.24 -21.07 -16.43
N ARG A 472 0.66 -21.48 -17.32
CA ARG A 472 1.33 -22.78 -17.21
C ARG A 472 2.12 -22.92 -15.91
N ARG A 473 2.80 -21.86 -15.46
CA ARG A 473 3.50 -21.85 -14.15
C ARG A 473 2.53 -21.86 -12.97
N LEU A 474 1.29 -21.41 -13.18
CA LEU A 474 0.17 -21.47 -12.23
C LEU A 474 -0.73 -22.72 -12.39
N SER A 475 -0.33 -23.75 -13.14
CA SER A 475 -1.14 -24.95 -13.43
C SER A 475 -1.77 -25.58 -12.18
N ARG A 476 -1.00 -25.71 -11.10
CA ARG A 476 -1.48 -26.21 -9.80
C ARG A 476 -2.58 -25.35 -9.20
N GLN A 477 -2.45 -24.03 -9.29
CA GLN A 477 -3.42 -23.07 -8.76
C GLN A 477 -4.71 -23.13 -9.58
N ILE A 478 -4.60 -23.09 -10.91
CA ILE A 478 -5.74 -23.17 -11.85
C ILE A 478 -6.47 -24.52 -11.67
N THR A 479 -5.73 -25.62 -11.60
CA THR A 479 -6.32 -26.95 -11.39
C THR A 479 -7.02 -27.02 -10.03
N ALA A 480 -6.42 -26.47 -8.96
CA ALA A 480 -7.01 -26.51 -7.64
C ALA A 480 -8.37 -25.79 -7.57
N SER A 481 -8.54 -24.67 -8.26
CA SER A 481 -9.82 -23.95 -8.33
C SER A 481 -10.91 -24.68 -9.11
N LEU A 482 -10.55 -25.69 -9.91
CA LEU A 482 -11.48 -26.48 -10.74
C LEU A 482 -11.85 -27.83 -10.12
N LYS A 483 -11.26 -28.20 -8.98
CA LYS A 483 -11.55 -29.49 -8.34
C LYS A 483 -12.94 -29.50 -7.73
N THR A 484 -13.68 -30.58 -7.96
CA THR A 484 -14.90 -30.90 -7.21
C THR A 484 -14.55 -31.32 -5.78
N GLU A 485 -15.58 -31.46 -4.93
CA GLU A 485 -15.44 -31.98 -3.56
C GLU A 485 -14.77 -33.38 -3.51
N LEU A 486 -14.91 -34.16 -4.59
CA LEU A 486 -14.28 -35.48 -4.75
C LEU A 486 -12.81 -35.40 -5.24
N GLY A 487 -12.28 -34.19 -5.43
CA GLY A 487 -10.93 -33.95 -5.92
C GLY A 487 -10.74 -34.23 -7.41
N GLN A 488 -11.81 -34.36 -8.18
CA GLN A 488 -11.79 -34.58 -9.62
C GLN A 488 -11.93 -33.24 -10.36
N VAL A 489 -11.38 -33.15 -11.59
CA VAL A 489 -11.51 -31.95 -12.43
C VAL A 489 -12.48 -32.27 -13.58
N PRO A 490 -13.70 -31.71 -13.59
CA PRO A 490 -14.68 -31.99 -14.63
C PRO A 490 -14.31 -31.23 -15.91
N LEU A 491 -14.21 -31.95 -17.03
CA LEU A 491 -13.70 -31.43 -18.28
C LEU A 491 -14.63 -31.75 -19.46
N VAL A 492 -14.85 -30.75 -20.32
CA VAL A 492 -15.38 -30.94 -21.68
C VAL A 492 -14.22 -30.79 -22.65
N GLN A 493 -13.96 -31.82 -23.45
CA GLN A 493 -12.92 -31.78 -24.48
C GLN A 493 -13.50 -31.42 -25.84
N LEU A 494 -12.68 -30.85 -26.72
CA LEU A 494 -13.04 -30.72 -28.13
C LEU A 494 -12.78 -32.04 -28.86
N SER A 495 -13.70 -32.41 -29.75
CA SER A 495 -13.54 -33.54 -30.65
C SER A 495 -12.37 -33.29 -31.62
N PRO A 496 -11.62 -34.33 -32.02
CA PRO A 496 -10.49 -34.19 -32.94
C PRO A 496 -10.85 -33.57 -34.30
N GLU A 497 -12.13 -33.63 -34.70
CA GLU A 497 -12.63 -33.02 -35.93
C GLU A 497 -12.44 -31.49 -35.93
N TRP A 498 -12.55 -30.85 -34.77
CA TRP A 498 -12.32 -29.41 -34.65
C TRP A 498 -10.89 -29.00 -34.98
N GLU A 499 -9.90 -29.86 -34.68
CA GLU A 499 -8.50 -29.53 -34.96
C GLU A 499 -8.23 -29.46 -36.47
N ALA A 500 -8.92 -30.28 -37.27
CA ALA A 500 -8.88 -30.21 -38.72
C ALA A 500 -9.54 -28.93 -39.25
N VAL A 501 -10.63 -28.47 -38.62
CA VAL A 501 -11.31 -27.21 -38.97
C VAL A 501 -10.42 -26.02 -38.61
N PHE A 502 -9.82 -25.99 -37.41
CA PHE A 502 -8.90 -24.93 -37.01
C PHE A 502 -7.69 -24.85 -37.93
N SER A 503 -7.09 -25.99 -38.27
CA SER A 503 -5.93 -26.04 -39.17
C SER A 503 -6.26 -25.54 -40.57
N ARG A 504 -7.49 -25.75 -41.06
CA ARG A 504 -7.95 -25.25 -42.37
C ARG A 504 -8.12 -23.73 -42.40
N HIS A 505 -8.50 -23.15 -41.27
CA HIS A 505 -8.78 -21.73 -41.09
C HIS A 505 -7.67 -21.01 -40.29
N GLU A 506 -6.51 -21.63 -40.18
CA GLU A 506 -5.34 -21.04 -39.54
C GLU A 506 -4.67 -20.06 -40.51
N THR A 507 -4.57 -18.81 -40.09
CA THR A 507 -3.87 -17.75 -40.80
C THR A 507 -2.67 -17.30 -39.98
N THR A 508 -1.66 -16.75 -40.65
CA THR A 508 -0.53 -16.13 -39.98
C THR A 508 -0.67 -14.62 -40.06
N ASN A 509 -0.70 -13.94 -38.91
CA ASN A 509 -0.78 -12.48 -38.85
C ASN A 509 0.57 -11.82 -39.21
N GLU A 510 0.61 -10.49 -39.32
CA GLU A 510 1.83 -9.72 -39.68
C GLU A 510 2.98 -9.94 -38.67
N ALA A 511 2.67 -10.29 -37.43
CA ALA A 511 3.63 -10.64 -36.39
C ALA A 511 4.08 -12.12 -36.42
N GLN A 512 3.79 -12.84 -37.52
CA GLN A 512 4.06 -14.27 -37.68
C GLN A 512 3.37 -15.17 -36.64
N GLU A 513 2.27 -14.71 -36.05
CA GLU A 513 1.49 -15.48 -35.09
C GLU A 513 0.36 -16.22 -35.79
N LYS A 514 0.13 -17.46 -35.37
CA LYS A 514 -0.96 -18.29 -35.86
C LYS A 514 -2.26 -17.86 -35.18
N GLU A 515 -3.24 -17.48 -35.98
CA GLU A 515 -4.59 -17.12 -35.56
C GLU A 515 -5.61 -17.99 -36.28
N VAL A 516 -6.74 -18.26 -35.62
CA VAL A 516 -7.84 -19.02 -36.22
C VAL A 516 -8.95 -18.05 -36.60
N ALA A 517 -9.27 -18.00 -37.90
CA ALA A 517 -10.33 -17.15 -38.43
C ALA A 517 -11.48 -18.02 -38.96
N LEU A 518 -12.35 -18.47 -38.06
CA LEU A 518 -13.51 -19.29 -38.45
C LEU A 518 -14.57 -18.46 -39.19
N PRO A 519 -15.17 -18.98 -40.27
CA PRO A 519 -16.40 -18.43 -40.83
C PRO A 519 -17.52 -18.39 -39.78
N PRO A 520 -18.48 -17.46 -39.89
CA PRO A 520 -19.57 -17.31 -38.91
C PRO A 520 -20.36 -18.59 -38.65
N GLU A 521 -20.54 -19.45 -39.65
CA GLU A 521 -21.24 -20.72 -39.52
C GLU A 521 -20.49 -21.71 -38.61
N GLU A 522 -19.20 -21.93 -38.85
CA GLU A 522 -18.36 -22.81 -38.03
C GLU A 522 -18.15 -22.24 -36.63
N PHE A 523 -18.01 -20.92 -36.49
CA PHE A 523 -17.95 -20.25 -35.19
C PHE A 523 -19.21 -20.51 -34.35
N ASN A 524 -20.40 -20.37 -34.95
CA ASN A 524 -21.65 -20.64 -34.26
C ASN A 524 -21.86 -22.12 -33.98
N ARG A 525 -21.40 -23.02 -34.87
CA ARG A 525 -21.44 -24.46 -34.66
C ARG A 525 -20.56 -24.88 -33.48
N LEU A 526 -19.34 -24.34 -33.38
CA LEU A 526 -18.42 -24.58 -32.27
C LEU A 526 -19.03 -24.14 -30.94
N ALA A 527 -19.49 -22.89 -30.89
CA ALA A 527 -20.10 -22.32 -29.69
C ALA A 527 -21.32 -23.12 -29.21
N ARG A 528 -22.20 -23.52 -30.13
CA ARG A 528 -23.39 -24.35 -29.81
C ARG A 528 -22.99 -25.71 -29.29
N SER A 529 -22.04 -26.39 -29.95
CA SER A 529 -21.60 -27.72 -29.52
C SER A 529 -21.03 -27.71 -28.11
N ILE A 530 -20.17 -26.71 -27.80
CA ILE A 530 -19.63 -26.54 -26.44
C ILE A 530 -20.77 -26.22 -25.46
N SER A 531 -21.63 -25.25 -25.79
CA SER A 531 -22.75 -24.84 -24.92
C SER A 531 -23.69 -26.00 -24.57
N ASP A 532 -23.99 -26.89 -25.52
CA ASP A 532 -24.86 -28.04 -25.31
C ASP A 532 -24.23 -29.05 -24.34
N GLN A 533 -22.92 -29.30 -24.45
CA GLN A 533 -22.21 -30.18 -23.51
C GLN A 533 -22.10 -29.55 -22.12
N LEU A 534 -21.86 -28.24 -22.04
CA LEU A 534 -21.83 -27.51 -20.77
C LEU A 534 -23.20 -27.53 -20.08
N ARG A 535 -24.31 -27.35 -20.83
CA ARG A 535 -25.67 -27.45 -20.29
C ARG A 535 -25.99 -28.85 -19.77
N LYS A 536 -25.60 -29.90 -20.50
CA LYS A 536 -25.75 -31.30 -20.02
C LYS A 536 -24.98 -31.55 -18.74
N ALA A 537 -23.77 -31.00 -18.61
CA ALA A 537 -22.98 -31.12 -17.39
C ALA A 537 -23.61 -30.33 -16.23
N ALA A 538 -24.12 -29.12 -16.50
CA ALA A 538 -24.80 -28.28 -15.51
C ALA A 538 -26.05 -28.96 -14.93
N ALA A 539 -26.82 -29.70 -15.74
CA ALA A 539 -27.95 -30.51 -15.27
C ALA A 539 -27.53 -31.58 -14.24
N ASN A 540 -26.29 -32.06 -14.31
CA ASN A 540 -25.71 -32.97 -13.33
C ASN A 540 -24.99 -32.25 -12.18
N LYS A 541 -25.24 -30.94 -12.01
CA LYS A 541 -24.62 -30.07 -10.99
C LYS A 541 -23.09 -29.99 -11.12
N LEU A 542 -22.56 -30.18 -12.33
CA LEU A 542 -21.14 -30.05 -12.62
C LEU A 542 -20.87 -28.74 -13.36
N PHE A 543 -19.78 -28.07 -13.00
CA PHE A 543 -19.29 -26.86 -13.67
C PHE A 543 -17.94 -27.17 -14.36
N PRO A 544 -17.95 -27.81 -15.54
CA PRO A 544 -16.73 -28.25 -16.18
C PRO A 544 -15.95 -27.09 -16.82
N ALA A 545 -14.63 -27.25 -16.90
CA ALA A 545 -13.77 -26.45 -17.75
C ALA A 545 -13.69 -27.06 -19.16
N VAL A 546 -13.54 -26.22 -20.18
CA VAL A 546 -13.25 -26.66 -21.55
C VAL A 546 -11.75 -26.85 -21.69
N VAL A 547 -11.32 -28.06 -22.06
CA VAL A 547 -9.91 -28.39 -22.27
C VAL A 547 -9.56 -28.43 -23.76
N THR A 548 -8.44 -27.82 -24.13
CA THR A 548 -7.95 -27.77 -25.52
C THR A 548 -6.42 -27.71 -25.58
N PHE A 549 -5.84 -27.70 -26.78
CA PHE A 549 -4.41 -27.49 -26.99
C PHE A 549 -4.02 -26.02 -26.71
N ARG A 550 -2.77 -25.80 -26.29
CA ARG A 550 -2.26 -24.49 -25.88
C ARG A 550 -2.49 -23.43 -26.96
N GLU A 551 -2.23 -23.79 -28.21
CA GLU A 551 -2.33 -22.93 -29.38
C GLU A 551 -3.75 -22.44 -29.64
N ARG A 552 -4.77 -23.16 -29.13
CA ARG A 552 -6.19 -22.87 -29.35
C ARG A 552 -6.87 -22.25 -28.13
N ARG A 553 -6.29 -22.38 -26.93
CA ARG A 553 -6.90 -22.02 -25.65
C ARG A 553 -7.51 -20.62 -25.64
N ARG A 554 -6.75 -19.59 -26.03
CA ARG A 554 -7.22 -18.21 -26.04
C ARG A 554 -8.35 -17.98 -27.05
N PHE A 555 -8.21 -18.51 -28.27
CA PHE A 555 -9.26 -18.44 -29.27
C PHE A 555 -10.58 -19.05 -28.75
N ILE A 556 -10.51 -20.22 -28.12
CA ILE A 556 -11.69 -20.85 -27.52
C ILE A 556 -12.25 -19.99 -26.37
N ARG A 557 -11.39 -19.39 -25.54
CA ARG A 557 -11.82 -18.45 -24.49
C ARG A 557 -12.60 -17.27 -25.07
N ASP A 558 -12.11 -16.68 -26.16
CA ASP A 558 -12.76 -15.55 -26.84
C ASP A 558 -14.10 -15.95 -27.46
N VAL A 559 -14.18 -17.15 -28.07
CA VAL A 559 -15.44 -17.72 -28.60
C VAL A 559 -16.48 -17.85 -27.49
N LEU A 560 -16.10 -18.41 -26.34
CA LEU A 560 -17.02 -18.58 -25.21
C LEU A 560 -17.41 -17.24 -24.59
N HIS A 561 -16.46 -16.32 -24.43
CA HIS A 561 -16.71 -14.98 -23.92
C HIS A 561 -17.72 -14.22 -24.80
N ALA A 562 -17.56 -14.27 -26.12
CA ALA A 562 -18.47 -13.63 -27.08
C ALA A 562 -19.90 -14.19 -27.03
N LYS A 563 -20.09 -15.38 -26.48
CA LYS A 563 -21.39 -16.04 -26.29
C LYS A 563 -21.93 -15.95 -24.86
N GLY A 564 -21.25 -15.20 -23.98
CA GLY A 564 -21.63 -15.08 -22.58
C GLY A 564 -21.41 -16.35 -21.75
N ILE A 565 -20.64 -17.32 -22.28
CA ILE A 565 -20.33 -18.56 -21.58
C ILE A 565 -19.18 -18.29 -20.61
N ARG A 566 -19.44 -18.46 -19.31
CA ARG A 566 -18.49 -18.15 -18.22
C ARG A 566 -17.58 -19.32 -17.84
N ASN A 567 -17.76 -20.51 -18.42
CA ASN A 567 -16.96 -21.68 -18.09
C ASN A 567 -15.47 -21.45 -18.39
N PRO A 568 -14.56 -21.87 -17.50
CA PRO A 568 -13.13 -21.74 -17.70
C PRO A 568 -12.65 -22.50 -18.94
N VAL A 569 -11.66 -21.95 -19.64
CA VAL A 569 -10.95 -22.63 -20.72
C VAL A 569 -9.51 -22.84 -20.28
N ILE A 570 -9.06 -24.10 -20.32
CA ILE A 570 -7.71 -24.47 -19.93
C ILE A 570 -7.01 -25.24 -21.03
N ALA A 571 -5.68 -25.12 -21.08
CA ALA A 571 -4.87 -25.95 -21.95
C ALA A 571 -4.49 -27.27 -21.26
N TYR A 572 -4.23 -28.33 -22.04
CA TYR A 572 -3.82 -29.63 -21.47
C TYR A 572 -2.58 -29.54 -20.56
N ASP A 573 -1.68 -28.61 -20.83
CA ASP A 573 -0.45 -28.38 -20.06
C ASP A 573 -0.64 -27.44 -18.85
N GLU A 574 -1.85 -26.91 -18.65
CA GLU A 574 -2.27 -26.20 -17.44
C GLU A 574 -2.89 -27.15 -16.40
N LEU A 575 -3.14 -28.41 -16.76
CA LEU A 575 -3.57 -29.45 -15.83
C LEU A 575 -2.39 -29.93 -14.98
N ASP A 576 -2.54 -29.87 -13.66
CA ASP A 576 -1.57 -30.46 -12.74
C ASP A 576 -1.44 -31.96 -12.99
N THR A 577 -0.22 -32.48 -12.93
CA THR A 577 0.06 -33.91 -13.19
C THR A 577 -0.57 -34.84 -12.16
N GLN A 578 -0.95 -34.30 -10.99
CA GLN A 578 -1.66 -35.02 -9.93
C GLN A 578 -3.19 -34.84 -10.01
N ALA A 579 -3.71 -34.11 -11.00
CA ALA A 579 -5.14 -33.94 -11.19
C ALA A 579 -5.79 -35.27 -11.61
N LYS A 580 -7.03 -35.51 -11.16
CA LYS A 580 -7.86 -36.62 -11.63
C LYS A 580 -8.89 -36.07 -12.63
N PRO A 581 -8.60 -36.09 -13.95
CA PRO A 581 -9.54 -35.58 -14.94
C PRO A 581 -10.80 -36.45 -14.98
N LEU A 582 -11.96 -35.81 -15.02
CA LEU A 582 -13.27 -36.42 -15.23
C LEU A 582 -13.83 -35.86 -16.54
N LEU A 583 -13.77 -36.63 -17.61
CA LEU A 583 -14.36 -36.23 -18.89
C LEU A 583 -15.89 -36.36 -18.79
N VAL A 584 -16.60 -35.23 -18.85
CA VAL A 584 -18.06 -35.18 -18.75
C VAL A 584 -18.75 -35.02 -20.10
N GLY A 585 -18.00 -34.65 -21.15
CA GLY A 585 -18.51 -34.51 -22.50
C GLY A 585 -17.42 -34.26 -23.54
N ALA A 586 -17.79 -34.41 -24.81
CA ALA A 586 -16.98 -34.05 -25.96
C ALA A 586 -17.80 -33.19 -26.93
N ALA A 587 -17.26 -32.04 -27.32
CA ALA A 587 -17.92 -31.03 -28.16
C ALA A 587 -17.37 -30.98 -29.60
#